data_AF-A0A0Q6UK89-F1
#
_entry.id   AF-A0A0Q6UK89-F1
#
_cell.length_a   1.000
_cell.length_b   1.000
_cell.length_c   1.000
_cell.angle_alpha   90.00
_cell.angle_beta   90.00
_cell.angle_gamma   90.00
#
_symmetry.space_group_name_H-M   'P 1'
#
loop_
_entity.id
_entity.type
_entity.pdbx_description
1 polymer ?
#
loop_
_entity_poly.entity_id
_entity_poly.type
_entity_poly.pdbx_seq_one_letter_code
_entity_poly.pdbx_strand_id
1 'polypeptide(L)'
;MALLDELKADQLAARKLNDRLRANVLTTLIGEATQITTEEFKRGVTEVTDEKVVATVAKFLKNTKLTLENLATERARLIEAGDDASKVDERTKAAEAELAILSSYGPKQMTESELREAISDFRAKNPGANVGTIMAHLKASFGGQYDGKAASTLAKA
;
A
#
# COMPACT_ATOMS: atom_id res chain seq x y z
N MET A 1 -18.03 -8.63 7.67
CA MET A 1 -17.31 -8.30 8.92
C MET A 1 -16.57 -7.01 8.68
N ALA A 2 -16.41 -6.16 9.69
CA ALA A 2 -15.55 -4.98 9.58
C ALA A 2 -14.10 -5.42 9.33
N LEU A 3 -13.34 -4.66 8.57
CA LEU A 3 -11.96 -5.04 8.17
C LEU A 3 -11.06 -5.27 9.40
N LEU A 4 -11.27 -4.51 10.47
CA LEU A 4 -10.55 -4.69 11.72
C LEU A 4 -10.79 -6.06 12.38
N ASP A 5 -12.02 -6.56 12.31
CA ASP A 5 -12.37 -7.86 12.89
C ASP A 5 -11.75 -9.00 12.09
N GLU A 6 -11.73 -8.88 10.76
CA GLU A 6 -11.03 -9.80 9.87
C GLU A 6 -9.53 -9.86 10.19
N LEU A 7 -8.87 -8.69 10.30
CA LEU A 7 -7.44 -8.62 10.65
C LEU A 7 -7.14 -9.30 12.00
N LYS A 8 -7.98 -9.11 13.01
CA LYS A 8 -7.83 -9.75 14.33
C LYS A 8 -8.04 -11.26 14.26
N ALA A 9 -9.04 -11.72 13.52
CA ALA A 9 -9.32 -13.13 13.34
C ALA A 9 -8.14 -13.83 12.65
N ASP A 10 -7.63 -13.23 11.57
CA ASP A 10 -6.51 -13.77 10.79
C ASP A 10 -5.19 -13.72 11.56
N GLN A 11 -4.96 -12.71 12.39
CA GLN A 11 -3.81 -12.66 13.29
C GLN A 11 -3.83 -13.83 14.28
N LEU A 12 -5.01 -14.13 14.87
CA LEU A 12 -5.15 -15.24 15.79
C LEU A 12 -4.97 -16.59 15.07
N ALA A 13 -5.51 -16.73 13.87
CA ALA A 13 -5.33 -17.92 13.04
C ALA A 13 -3.84 -18.13 12.69
N ALA A 14 -3.14 -17.07 12.26
CA ALA A 14 -1.71 -17.12 11.96
C ALA A 14 -0.88 -17.59 13.16
N ARG A 15 -1.19 -17.09 14.38
CA ARG A 15 -0.54 -17.55 15.61
C ARG A 15 -0.78 -19.03 15.89
N LYS A 16 -2.02 -19.52 15.70
CA LYS A 16 -2.36 -20.94 15.87
C LYS A 16 -1.67 -21.85 14.86
N LEU A 17 -1.46 -21.36 13.63
CA LEU A 17 -0.77 -22.07 12.56
C LEU A 17 0.75 -21.93 12.61
N ASN A 18 1.31 -21.22 13.60
CA ASN A 18 2.73 -20.87 13.68
C ASN A 18 3.27 -20.10 12.45
N ASP A 19 2.40 -19.41 11.71
CA ASP A 19 2.79 -18.46 10.67
C ASP A 19 3.28 -17.16 11.34
N ARG A 20 4.55 -17.17 11.74
CA ARG A 20 5.18 -16.08 12.49
C ARG A 20 5.21 -14.78 11.69
N LEU A 21 5.43 -14.85 10.38
CA LEU A 21 5.50 -13.66 9.54
C LEU A 21 4.14 -12.97 9.48
N ARG A 22 3.07 -13.70 9.11
CA ARG A 22 1.72 -13.14 9.04
C ARG A 22 1.26 -12.63 10.41
N ALA A 23 1.53 -13.38 11.48
CA ALA A 23 1.20 -12.95 12.83
C ALA A 23 1.88 -11.62 13.20
N ASN A 24 3.17 -11.45 12.87
CA ASN A 24 3.91 -10.23 13.18
C ASN A 24 3.43 -9.04 12.36
N VAL A 25 3.26 -9.20 11.04
CA VAL A 25 2.75 -8.16 10.13
C VAL A 25 1.40 -7.66 10.61
N LEU A 26 0.47 -8.58 10.90
CA LEU A 26 -0.87 -8.22 11.37
C LEU A 26 -0.86 -7.59 12.76
N THR A 27 0.05 -8.01 13.65
CA THR A 27 0.20 -7.37 14.98
C THR A 27 0.58 -5.90 14.86
N THR A 28 1.57 -5.59 14.03
CA THR A 28 2.00 -4.20 13.79
C THR A 28 0.90 -3.39 13.10
N LEU A 29 0.27 -3.96 12.08
CA LEU A 29 -0.82 -3.30 11.34
C LEU A 29 -2.01 -2.96 12.25
N ILE A 30 -2.46 -3.91 13.06
CA ILE A 30 -3.57 -3.70 14.01
C ILE A 30 -3.20 -2.64 15.05
N GLY A 31 -1.97 -2.67 15.56
CA GLY A 31 -1.48 -1.66 16.52
C GLY A 31 -1.59 -0.24 15.97
N GLU A 32 -1.10 -0.01 14.76
CA GLU A 32 -1.21 1.30 14.10
C GLU A 32 -2.67 1.65 13.77
N ALA A 33 -3.44 0.70 13.23
CA ALA A 33 -4.82 0.95 12.78
C ALA A 33 -5.76 1.30 13.94
N THR A 34 -5.49 0.77 15.13
CA THR A 34 -6.30 1.03 16.33
C THR A 34 -5.85 2.26 17.12
N GLN A 35 -4.68 2.82 16.81
CA GLN A 35 -4.17 4.01 17.48
C GLN A 35 -4.88 5.27 16.97
N ILE A 36 -5.63 5.92 17.84
CA ILE A 36 -6.15 7.27 17.60
C ILE A 36 -5.09 8.27 18.07
N THR A 37 -4.53 9.03 17.13
CA THR A 37 -3.53 10.04 17.43
C THR A 37 -4.14 11.30 18.02
N THR A 38 -3.35 12.10 18.73
CA THR A 38 -3.78 13.40 19.29
C THR A 38 -4.37 14.32 18.21
N GLU A 39 -3.82 14.29 17.00
CA GLU A 39 -4.28 15.12 15.88
C GLU A 39 -5.60 14.63 15.28
N GLU A 40 -5.87 13.32 15.30
CA GLU A 40 -7.16 12.75 14.91
C GLU A 40 -8.22 13.06 15.97
N PHE A 41 -7.87 12.93 17.25
CA PHE A 41 -8.74 13.27 18.36
C PHE A 41 -9.16 14.75 18.32
N LYS A 42 -8.23 15.67 18.08
CA LYS A 42 -8.52 17.11 17.87
C LYS A 42 -9.46 17.37 16.70
N ARG A 43 -9.50 16.49 15.69
CA ARG A 43 -10.44 16.56 14.55
C ARG A 43 -11.78 15.86 14.83
N GLY A 44 -11.99 15.38 16.05
CA GLY A 44 -13.23 14.74 16.48
C GLY A 44 -13.30 13.22 16.22
N VAL A 45 -12.19 12.58 15.83
CA VAL A 45 -12.14 11.12 15.67
C VAL A 45 -11.97 10.48 17.06
N THR A 46 -13.02 9.82 17.54
CA THR A 46 -13.05 9.19 18.88
C THR A 46 -13.12 7.66 18.83
N GLU A 47 -13.34 7.09 17.65
CA GLU A 47 -13.43 5.65 17.43
C GLU A 47 -12.62 5.23 16.20
N VAL A 48 -12.28 3.95 16.14
CA VAL A 48 -11.58 3.36 14.99
C VAL A 48 -12.60 3.07 13.91
N THR A 49 -12.56 3.83 12.83
CA THR A 49 -13.46 3.64 11.68
C THR A 49 -12.84 2.72 10.63
N ASP A 50 -13.67 2.10 9.79
CA ASP A 50 -13.19 1.25 8.69
C ASP A 50 -12.32 2.05 7.71
N GLU A 51 -12.63 3.32 7.45
CA GLU A 51 -11.82 4.18 6.58
C GLU A 51 -10.40 4.37 7.13
N LYS A 52 -10.25 4.51 8.45
CA LYS A 52 -8.94 4.60 9.09
C LYS A 52 -8.17 3.30 8.92
N VAL A 53 -8.82 2.15 9.09
CA VAL A 53 -8.18 0.83 8.92
C VAL A 53 -7.72 0.66 7.47
N VAL A 54 -8.58 0.94 6.49
CA VAL A 54 -8.24 0.91 5.06
C VAL A 54 -7.09 1.86 4.72
N ALA A 55 -7.12 3.09 5.24
CA ALA A 55 -6.04 4.06 5.04
C ALA A 55 -4.71 3.57 5.64
N THR A 56 -4.76 2.85 6.76
CA THR A 56 -3.59 2.29 7.41
C THR A 56 -3.01 1.14 6.61
N VAL A 57 -3.86 0.23 6.09
CA VAL A 57 -3.42 -0.83 5.17
C VAL A 57 -2.78 -0.23 3.91
N ALA A 58 -3.40 0.79 3.31
CA ALA A 58 -2.84 1.47 2.14
C ALA A 58 -1.49 2.14 2.43
N LYS A 59 -1.32 2.74 3.63
CA LYS A 59 -0.04 3.30 4.09
C LYS A 59 1.04 2.21 4.20
N PHE A 60 0.72 1.07 4.79
CA PHE A 60 1.67 -0.05 4.92
C PHE A 60 2.06 -0.61 3.54
N LEU A 61 1.08 -0.85 2.66
CA LEU A 61 1.34 -1.27 1.28
C LEU A 61 2.31 -0.32 0.55
N LYS A 62 2.06 0.99 0.64
CA LYS A 62 2.93 1.99 0.03
C LYS A 62 4.35 1.94 0.61
N ASN A 63 4.48 1.85 1.93
CA ASN A 63 5.78 1.81 2.60
C ASN A 63 6.56 0.54 2.22
N THR A 64 5.91 -0.62 2.18
CA THR A 64 6.57 -1.88 1.77
C THR A 64 7.02 -1.83 0.31
N LYS A 65 6.21 -1.26 -0.61
CA LYS A 65 6.64 -1.02 -2.00
C LYS A 65 7.87 -0.11 -2.08
N LEU A 66 7.91 0.98 -1.31
CA LEU A 66 9.07 1.87 -1.25
C LEU A 66 10.32 1.15 -0.71
N THR A 67 10.16 0.30 0.30
CA THR A 67 11.25 -0.55 0.80
C THR A 67 11.79 -1.45 -0.30
N LEU A 68 10.93 -2.08 -1.10
CA LEU A 68 11.34 -2.91 -2.24
C LEU A 68 12.09 -2.10 -3.31
N GLU A 69 11.63 -0.89 -3.64
CA GLU A 69 12.34 0.01 -4.57
C GLU A 69 13.75 0.36 -4.07
N ASN A 70 13.87 0.66 -2.77
CA ASN A 70 15.16 0.96 -2.15
C ASN A 70 16.09 -0.25 -2.14
N LEU A 71 15.58 -1.43 -1.82
CA LEU A 71 16.34 -2.69 -1.85
C LEU A 71 16.79 -3.03 -3.28
N ALA A 72 15.94 -2.81 -4.29
CA ALA A 72 16.31 -3.00 -5.69
C ALA A 72 17.46 -2.07 -6.10
N THR A 73 17.42 -0.82 -5.65
CA THR A 73 18.50 0.17 -5.89
C THR A 73 19.79 -0.23 -5.18
N GLU A 74 19.71 -0.65 -3.91
CA GLU A 74 20.84 -1.16 -3.13
C GLU A 74 21.47 -2.38 -3.81
N ARG A 75 20.63 -3.32 -4.27
CA ARG A 75 21.05 -4.53 -4.99
C ARG A 75 21.80 -4.20 -6.27
N ALA A 76 21.26 -3.29 -7.10
CA ALA A 76 21.90 -2.88 -8.34
C ALA A 76 23.31 -2.30 -8.09
N ARG A 77 23.44 -1.44 -7.07
CA ARG A 77 24.72 -0.86 -6.66
C ARG A 77 25.74 -1.92 -6.22
N LEU A 78 25.32 -2.92 -5.44
CA LEU A 78 26.22 -3.99 -5.00
C LEU A 78 26.71 -4.83 -6.18
N ILE A 79 25.82 -5.16 -7.12
CA ILE A 79 26.18 -5.92 -8.32
C ILE A 79 27.17 -5.14 -9.18
N GLU A 80 26.96 -3.84 -9.38
CA GLU A 80 27.89 -2.97 -10.12
C GLU A 80 29.27 -2.88 -9.44
N ALA A 81 29.30 -2.89 -8.11
CA ALA A 81 30.54 -2.89 -7.33
C ALA A 81 31.22 -4.28 -7.26
N GLY A 82 30.57 -5.35 -7.72
CA GLY A 82 31.04 -6.72 -7.58
C GLY A 82 30.94 -7.28 -6.15
N ASP A 83 30.11 -6.66 -5.31
CA ASP A 83 29.90 -7.04 -3.91
C ASP A 83 28.78 -8.10 -3.74
N ASP A 84 28.73 -8.73 -2.57
CA ASP A 84 27.72 -9.73 -2.21
C ASP A 84 26.34 -9.09 -1.96
N ALA A 85 25.35 -9.48 -2.78
CA ALA A 85 23.96 -9.03 -2.67
C ALA A 85 23.05 -9.98 -1.86
N SER A 86 23.56 -11.10 -1.33
CA SER A 86 22.75 -12.15 -0.68
C SER A 86 21.86 -11.63 0.45
N LYS A 87 22.39 -10.75 1.31
CA LYS A 87 21.62 -10.10 2.39
C LYS A 87 20.54 -9.15 1.89
N VAL A 88 20.74 -8.51 0.73
CA VAL A 88 19.69 -7.68 0.11
C VAL A 88 18.60 -8.57 -0.48
N ASP A 89 18.98 -9.70 -1.09
CA ASP A 89 18.04 -10.67 -1.65
C ASP A 89 17.16 -11.29 -0.55
N GLU A 90 17.72 -11.63 0.61
CA GLU A 90 16.95 -12.12 1.76
C GLU A 90 15.94 -11.08 2.28
N ARG A 91 16.37 -9.81 2.41
CA ARG A 91 15.47 -8.71 2.80
C ARG A 91 14.38 -8.45 1.76
N THR A 92 14.71 -8.56 0.48
CA THR A 92 13.75 -8.43 -0.63
C THR A 92 12.67 -9.50 -0.53
N LYS A 93 13.06 -10.78 -0.37
CA LYS A 93 12.11 -11.88 -0.20
C LYS A 93 11.19 -11.70 1.01
N ALA A 94 11.73 -11.21 2.13
CA ALA A 94 10.93 -10.91 3.31
C ALA A 94 9.89 -9.81 3.02
N ALA A 95 10.32 -8.70 2.41
CA ALA A 95 9.43 -7.59 2.05
C ALA A 95 8.38 -7.97 1.00
N GLU A 96 8.71 -8.85 0.04
CA GLU A 96 7.75 -9.41 -0.92
C GLU A 96 6.67 -10.25 -0.23
N ALA A 97 7.07 -11.09 0.73
CA ALA A 97 6.12 -11.88 1.51
C ALA A 97 5.21 -11.00 2.38
N GLU A 98 5.76 -9.95 3.01
CA GLU A 98 4.96 -8.95 3.73
C GLU A 98 3.97 -8.23 2.80
N LEU A 99 4.43 -7.82 1.61
CA LEU A 99 3.58 -7.16 0.61
C LEU A 99 2.41 -8.07 0.19
N ALA A 100 2.66 -9.36 0.01
CA ALA A 100 1.63 -10.33 -0.32
C ALA A 100 0.57 -10.46 0.79
N ILE A 101 1.00 -10.50 2.06
CA ILE A 101 0.09 -10.51 3.21
C ILE A 101 -0.74 -9.23 3.26
N LEU A 102 -0.12 -8.06 3.15
CA LEU A 102 -0.81 -6.77 3.22
C LEU A 102 -1.80 -6.59 2.05
N SER A 103 -1.45 -7.13 0.87
CA SER A 103 -2.27 -7.00 -0.35
C SER A 103 -3.60 -7.75 -0.26
N SER A 104 -3.73 -8.74 0.63
CA SER A 104 -5.03 -9.42 0.82
C SER A 104 -6.06 -8.56 1.57
N TYR A 105 -5.63 -7.50 2.26
CA TYR A 105 -6.50 -6.62 3.06
C TYR A 105 -6.66 -5.23 2.45
N GLY A 106 -5.87 -4.91 1.43
CA GLY A 106 -5.90 -3.61 0.76
C GLY A 106 -6.94 -3.56 -0.36
N PRO A 107 -7.27 -2.35 -0.85
CA PRO A 107 -8.04 -2.20 -2.07
C PRO A 107 -7.34 -2.92 -3.23
N LYS A 108 -8.12 -3.63 -4.06
CA LYS A 108 -7.61 -4.28 -5.27
C LYS A 108 -6.79 -3.26 -6.07
N GLN A 109 -5.53 -3.58 -6.32
CA GLN A 109 -4.66 -2.70 -7.09
C GLN A 109 -5.03 -2.76 -8.57
N MET A 110 -5.19 -1.59 -9.20
CA MET A 110 -5.31 -1.44 -10.63
C MET A 110 -3.99 -1.85 -11.29
N THR A 111 -4.10 -2.62 -12.37
CA THR A 111 -3.03 -2.82 -13.32
C THR A 111 -2.70 -1.50 -14.02
N GLU A 112 -1.51 -1.44 -14.62
CA GLU A 112 -1.11 -0.27 -15.43
C GLU A 112 -2.09 0.00 -16.59
N SER A 113 -2.67 -1.05 -17.17
CA SER A 113 -3.67 -0.94 -18.23
C SER A 113 -4.98 -0.34 -17.72
N GLU A 114 -5.52 -0.86 -16.62
CA GLU A 114 -6.73 -0.32 -15.99
C GLU A 114 -6.52 1.15 -15.57
N LEU A 115 -5.33 1.49 -15.06
CA LEU A 115 -4.99 2.86 -14.70
C LEU A 115 -4.91 3.78 -15.92
N ARG A 116 -4.30 3.33 -17.02
CA ARG A 116 -4.28 4.08 -18.29
C ARG A 116 -5.69 4.30 -18.84
N GLU A 117 -6.51 3.27 -18.81
CA GLU A 117 -7.89 3.33 -19.30
C GLU A 117 -8.70 4.34 -18.48
N ALA A 118 -8.63 4.29 -17.16
CA ALA A 118 -9.30 5.25 -16.29
C ALA A 118 -8.86 6.71 -16.55
N ILE A 119 -7.56 6.94 -16.80
CA ILE A 119 -7.04 8.27 -17.15
C ILE A 119 -7.55 8.70 -18.54
N SER A 120 -7.52 7.81 -19.52
CA SER A 120 -7.96 8.06 -20.89
C SER A 120 -9.45 8.41 -20.94
N ASP A 121 -10.29 7.62 -20.26
CA ASP A 121 -11.72 7.85 -20.14
C ASP A 121 -12.05 9.20 -19.52
N PHE A 122 -11.31 9.58 -18.47
CA PHE A 122 -11.50 10.87 -17.83
C PHE A 122 -11.11 12.03 -18.75
N ARG A 123 -10.00 11.91 -19.49
CA ARG A 123 -9.56 12.91 -20.49
C ARG A 123 -10.56 13.06 -21.63
N ALA A 124 -11.11 11.95 -22.13
CA ALA A 124 -12.11 11.97 -23.20
C ALA A 124 -13.39 12.71 -22.79
N LYS A 125 -13.81 12.54 -21.53
CA LYS A 125 -14.98 13.22 -20.96
C LYS A 125 -14.70 14.66 -20.54
N ASN A 126 -13.44 15.02 -20.30
CA ASN A 126 -13.00 16.34 -19.84
C ASN A 126 -11.84 16.86 -20.70
N PRO A 127 -12.11 17.30 -21.95
CA PRO A 127 -11.09 17.89 -22.80
C PRO A 127 -10.41 19.07 -22.10
N GLY A 128 -9.08 19.05 -22.02
CA GLY A 128 -8.29 20.09 -21.32
C GLY A 128 -8.05 19.83 -19.82
N ALA A 129 -8.48 18.68 -19.28
CA ALA A 129 -8.14 18.27 -17.93
C ALA A 129 -6.61 18.28 -17.71
N ASN A 130 -6.17 19.04 -16.71
CA ASN A 130 -4.78 19.06 -16.30
C ASN A 130 -4.46 17.89 -15.36
N VAL A 131 -3.17 17.63 -15.13
CA VAL A 131 -2.70 16.55 -14.24
C VAL A 131 -3.35 16.63 -12.86
N GLY A 132 -3.52 17.83 -12.30
CA GLY A 132 -4.15 18.01 -10.99
C GLY A 132 -5.60 17.53 -10.95
N THR A 133 -6.39 17.85 -11.97
CA THR A 133 -7.79 17.41 -12.08
C THR A 133 -7.90 15.89 -12.29
N ILE A 134 -7.01 15.29 -13.09
CA ILE A 134 -6.94 13.84 -13.28
C ILE A 134 -6.61 13.15 -11.95
N MET A 135 -5.59 13.64 -11.24
CA MET A 135 -5.19 13.05 -9.95
C MET A 135 -6.27 13.20 -8.88
N ALA A 136 -7.01 14.32 -8.87
CA ALA A 136 -8.15 14.50 -7.97
C ALA A 136 -9.27 13.50 -8.25
N HIS A 137 -9.60 13.27 -9.53
CA HIS A 137 -10.58 12.27 -9.93
C HIS A 137 -10.14 10.85 -9.55
N LEU A 138 -8.87 10.50 -9.81
CA LEU A 138 -8.33 9.21 -9.44
C LEU A 138 -8.39 9.00 -7.92
N LYS A 139 -8.05 10.02 -7.13
CA LYS A 139 -8.11 9.93 -5.66
C LYS A 139 -9.55 9.72 -5.17
N ALA A 140 -10.52 10.39 -5.77
CA ALA A 140 -11.93 10.29 -5.39
C ALA A 140 -12.55 8.93 -5.80
N SER A 141 -12.18 8.42 -6.97
CA SER A 141 -12.84 7.24 -7.58
C SER A 141 -12.10 5.93 -7.32
N PHE A 142 -10.77 5.99 -7.17
CA PHE A 142 -9.87 4.83 -7.10
C PHE A 142 -8.83 4.98 -5.97
N GLY A 143 -9.13 5.78 -4.95
CA GLY A 143 -8.20 6.04 -3.84
C GLY A 143 -7.64 4.76 -3.22
N GLY A 144 -6.32 4.65 -3.15
CA GLY A 144 -5.63 3.49 -2.59
C GLY A 144 -5.50 2.28 -3.53
N GLN A 145 -6.06 2.34 -4.75
CA GLN A 145 -5.99 1.26 -5.74
C GLN A 145 -4.84 1.42 -6.75
N TYR A 146 -4.07 2.50 -6.72
CA TYR A 146 -3.00 2.74 -7.70
C TYR A 146 -1.77 3.36 -7.04
N ASP A 147 -0.62 3.22 -7.71
CA ASP A 147 0.59 3.94 -7.32
C ASP A 147 0.54 5.39 -7.83
N GLY A 148 0.69 6.35 -6.91
CA GLY A 148 0.55 7.77 -7.24
C GLY A 148 1.64 8.31 -8.17
N LYS A 149 2.85 7.72 -8.13
CA LYS A 149 3.95 8.11 -9.02
C LYS A 149 3.69 7.59 -10.43
N ALA A 150 3.28 6.33 -10.57
CA ALA A 150 2.85 5.75 -11.84
C ALA A 150 1.68 6.53 -12.45
N ALA A 151 0.64 6.82 -11.65
CA ALA A 151 -0.50 7.63 -12.10
C ALA A 151 -0.09 9.04 -12.55
N SER A 152 0.81 9.70 -11.82
CA SER A 152 1.30 11.03 -12.20
C SER A 152 2.09 11.00 -13.50
N THR A 153 2.92 9.97 -13.72
CA THR A 153 3.66 9.78 -14.98
C THR A 153 2.70 9.54 -16.14
N LEU A 154 1.72 8.65 -15.99
CA LEU A 154 0.71 8.37 -17.01
C LEU A 154 -0.22 9.56 -17.29
N ALA A 155 -0.52 10.38 -16.27
CA ALA A 155 -1.33 11.59 -16.43
C ALA A 155 -0.56 12.75 -17.09
N LYS A 156 0.77 12.68 -17.17
CA LYS A 156 1.61 13.66 -17.89
C LYS A 156 1.89 13.24 -19.32
N ALA A 157 1.85 11.95 -19.61
CA ALA A 157 1.86 11.39 -20.96
C ALA A 157 0.59 11.82 -21.71
#